data_AF-A0A443N6T3-F1
#
_entry.id   AF-A0A443N6T3-F1
#
_cell.length_a   1.000
_cell.length_b   1.000
_cell.length_c   1.000
_cell.angle_alpha   90.00
_cell.angle_beta   90.00
_cell.angle_gamma   90.00
#
_symmetry.space_group_name_H-M   'P 1'
#
loop_
_entity.id
_entity.type
_entity.pdbx_description
1 polymer ?
#
loop_
_entity_poly.entity_id
_entity_poly.type
_entity_poly.pdbx_seq_one_letter_code
_entity_poly.pdbx_strand_id
1 'polypeptide(L)'
;MAGSGTSDTDDDCYDTESSNGTESDAEGCFLDYGFQPQIAPSYQVIMKESLLEAQTQDLCKVMDMLTLREQHARTLLIYHRWDIERLFAVLVDKGRDQLFSEAGVTILEHKNPVSLQFSQLTCNICIEDMSPDEFTSMDCGHCFCNKCWTEHFIVKINEGQSKRIRCMEYTCKAICDEAVVRKLVNEKHPDIAERFDRFLLESFIEDNSKVKWCPSIPHCGYAIRVEGDPCCEVECACGLQFCFKCSLETHSPCSCMMWDLWSKKCLKESEAMKWIIVNTKPCPKCHKPVEKNGGCNLVTCVCGQPFCWVCGGATGFDHTYSRIIGHTCGRYKEDSINKARVDKEIYRYMHYNSRYQAHTDSFDIERKLKETIQNKISVSETNDSGSKDYSWITNGLDRLLRCRRILSYSYAFAYYMFGNDLFKDEMTRKEREMKMNLFEDQQQQLEANVERLSKYIGVPFNQSSMDKVWATRMQVINLSVVTDQICKKMYECIENDLLGPLQTVTHNIAPYKSNTDDRPWLLLK
;
A
#
# COMPACT_ATOMS: atom_id res chain seq x y z
N MET A 1 -21.35 -56.64 35.92
CA MET A 1 -22.81 -56.53 35.76
C MET A 1 -23.45 -56.68 37.13
N ALA A 2 -23.77 -55.58 37.78
CA ALA A 2 -24.65 -55.51 38.94
C ALA A 2 -25.07 -54.03 39.03
N GLY A 3 -26.36 -53.78 38.90
CA GLY A 3 -26.94 -52.46 38.84
C GLY A 3 -27.71 -52.11 40.10
N SER A 4 -28.03 -50.82 40.14
CA SER A 4 -29.14 -50.14 40.82
C SER A 4 -29.21 -50.14 42.35
N GLY A 5 -29.09 -48.92 42.88
CA GLY A 5 -30.24 -48.26 43.51
C GLY A 5 -30.15 -48.06 45.02
N THR A 6 -29.84 -46.83 45.45
CA THR A 6 -30.36 -46.25 46.70
C THR A 6 -30.64 -44.76 46.49
N SER A 7 -31.84 -44.40 46.89
CA SER A 7 -32.44 -43.07 47.06
C SER A 7 -32.10 -42.51 48.44
N ASP A 8 -32.11 -41.18 48.59
CA ASP A 8 -32.53 -40.39 49.77
C ASP A 8 -32.51 -38.90 49.31
N THR A 9 -33.66 -38.26 49.07
CA THR A 9 -34.44 -37.35 49.96
C THR A 9 -33.72 -36.06 50.34
N ASP A 10 -34.22 -34.92 49.86
CA ASP A 10 -34.86 -33.91 50.72
C ASP A 10 -35.60 -32.83 49.91
N ASP A 11 -36.76 -32.49 50.50
CA ASP A 11 -37.87 -31.65 50.06
C ASP A 11 -37.63 -30.13 50.19
N ASP A 12 -38.55 -29.38 49.58
CA ASP A 12 -39.16 -28.10 50.00
C ASP A 12 -39.09 -27.01 48.91
N CYS A 13 -40.14 -26.79 48.11
CA CYS A 13 -41.50 -26.24 48.37
C CYS A 13 -41.57 -24.76 47.93
N TYR A 14 -42.56 -24.51 47.08
CA TYR A 14 -42.89 -23.26 46.39
C TYR A 14 -43.75 -22.30 47.24
N ASP A 15 -43.99 -21.12 46.66
CA ASP A 15 -44.94 -20.04 47.01
C ASP A 15 -44.23 -18.82 47.67
N THR A 16 -44.48 -17.55 47.30
CA THR A 16 -45.65 -16.91 46.69
C THR A 16 -45.27 -15.53 46.09
N GLU A 17 -45.84 -15.24 44.90
CA GLU A 17 -46.43 -13.98 44.41
C GLU A 17 -45.85 -12.55 44.67
N SER A 18 -45.78 -11.80 43.55
CA SER A 18 -46.41 -10.47 43.30
C SER A 18 -45.76 -9.15 43.75
N SER A 19 -45.21 -8.47 42.72
CA SER A 19 -45.45 -7.07 42.29
C SER A 19 -44.91 -5.83 43.03
N ASN A 20 -44.41 -4.92 42.17
CA ASN A 20 -44.30 -3.45 42.24
C ASN A 20 -43.09 -2.81 42.94
N GLY A 21 -42.31 -2.09 42.14
CA GLY A 21 -41.32 -1.11 42.58
C GLY A 21 -40.66 -0.41 41.40
N THR A 22 -41.06 0.84 41.18
CA THR A 22 -40.75 1.75 40.07
C THR A 22 -39.28 2.19 39.94
N GLU A 23 -38.96 2.64 38.72
CA GLU A 23 -37.74 3.32 38.27
C GLU A 23 -37.21 4.40 39.24
N SER A 24 -35.89 4.46 39.37
CA SER A 24 -35.18 5.73 39.63
C SER A 24 -33.77 5.66 39.06
N ASP A 25 -33.50 6.56 38.12
CA ASP A 25 -32.24 6.80 37.44
C ASP A 25 -31.05 7.05 38.40
N ALA A 26 -29.92 6.43 38.10
CA ALA A 26 -28.61 6.84 38.61
C ALA A 26 -27.59 6.74 37.47
N GLU A 27 -27.30 7.90 36.87
CA GLU A 27 -26.27 8.13 35.87
C GLU A 27 -24.89 7.68 36.40
N GLY A 28 -24.31 6.66 35.77
CA GLY A 28 -22.94 6.23 35.95
C GLY A 28 -22.07 6.68 34.77
N CYS A 29 -21.24 7.69 35.01
CA CYS A 29 -20.28 8.28 34.09
C CYS A 29 -19.28 7.25 33.53
N PHE A 30 -19.49 6.78 32.30
CA PHE A 30 -18.51 6.04 31.52
C PHE A 30 -17.58 7.04 30.82
N LEU A 31 -16.29 7.02 31.17
CA LEU A 31 -15.26 7.79 30.49
C LEU A 31 -15.08 7.24 29.07
N ASP A 32 -15.59 8.00 28.11
CA ASP A 32 -15.41 7.83 26.67
C ASP A 32 -13.94 8.07 26.31
N TYR A 33 -13.17 6.99 26.18
CA TYR A 33 -11.93 7.03 25.40
C TYR A 33 -12.33 7.08 23.93
N GLY A 34 -12.45 8.31 23.42
CA GLY A 34 -12.79 8.60 22.04
C GLY A 34 -11.87 7.86 21.06
N PHE A 35 -12.40 6.82 20.44
CA PHE A 35 -11.82 6.19 19.27
C PHE A 35 -12.02 7.18 18.11
N GLN A 36 -11.01 7.97 17.79
CA GLN A 36 -11.03 8.76 16.55
C GLN A 36 -11.09 7.78 15.38
N PRO A 37 -12.08 7.89 14.46
CA PRO A 37 -12.06 7.14 13.23
C PRO A 37 -10.77 7.49 12.48
N GLN A 38 -9.92 6.50 12.21
CA GLN A 38 -8.77 6.66 11.34
C GLN A 38 -9.28 7.14 9.97
N ILE A 39 -9.13 8.43 9.68
CA ILE A 39 -9.46 9.04 8.39
C ILE A 39 -8.63 8.28 7.35
N ALA A 40 -9.29 7.58 6.43
CA ALA A 40 -8.59 6.85 5.39
C ALA A 40 -7.66 7.82 4.62
N PRO A 41 -6.39 7.46 4.38
CA PRO A 41 -5.47 8.35 3.69
C PRO A 41 -6.02 8.67 2.29
N SER A 42 -6.34 9.94 2.08
CA SER A 42 -6.65 10.50 0.76
C SER A 42 -5.36 10.71 0.00
N TYR A 43 -5.31 10.23 -1.23
CA TYR A 43 -4.19 10.44 -2.14
C TYR A 43 -4.67 11.06 -3.45
N GLN A 44 -3.79 11.82 -4.08
CA GLN A 44 -4.03 12.51 -5.35
C GLN A 44 -3.01 12.04 -6.38
N VAL A 45 -3.47 11.81 -7.61
CA VAL A 45 -2.58 11.55 -8.75
C VAL A 45 -2.22 12.89 -9.39
N ILE A 46 -0.92 13.15 -9.51
CA ILE A 46 -0.34 14.33 -10.16
C ILE A 46 0.08 13.91 -11.57
N MET A 47 -0.57 14.48 -12.58
CA MET A 47 -0.19 14.30 -13.98
C MET A 47 1.12 15.04 -14.29
N LYS A 48 1.79 14.65 -15.37
CA LYS A 48 3.09 15.22 -15.76
C LYS A 48 3.02 16.74 -15.95
N GLU A 49 1.95 17.20 -16.58
CA GLU A 49 1.69 18.60 -16.90
C GLU A 49 1.37 19.43 -15.65
N SER A 50 0.72 18.81 -14.65
CA SER A 50 0.33 19.46 -13.39
C SER A 50 1.40 19.39 -12.30
N LEU A 51 2.55 18.77 -12.56
CA LEU A 51 3.61 18.64 -11.55
C LEU A 51 4.16 20.00 -11.12
N LEU A 52 4.38 20.89 -12.07
CA LEU A 52 4.84 22.25 -11.80
C LEU A 52 3.80 23.04 -11.00
N GLU A 53 2.51 22.86 -11.30
CA GLU A 53 1.41 23.50 -10.58
C GLU A 53 1.34 23.02 -9.12
N ALA A 54 1.47 21.71 -8.89
CA ALA A 54 1.49 21.13 -7.55
C ALA A 54 2.68 21.65 -6.72
N GLN A 55 3.86 21.75 -7.33
CA GLN A 55 5.02 22.35 -6.69
C GLN A 55 4.79 23.84 -6.37
N THR A 56 4.24 24.59 -7.33
CA THR A 56 3.96 26.02 -7.19
C THR A 56 2.91 26.27 -6.09
N GLN A 57 1.91 25.41 -5.95
CA GLN A 57 0.91 25.52 -4.90
C GLN A 57 1.54 25.41 -3.50
N ASP A 58 2.45 24.47 -3.30
CA ASP A 58 3.16 24.31 -2.02
C ASP A 58 4.13 25.47 -1.75
N LEU A 59 4.78 25.98 -2.80
CA LEU A 59 5.58 27.19 -2.73
C LEU A 59 4.73 28.41 -2.29
N CYS A 60 3.59 28.65 -2.94
CA CYS A 60 2.68 29.75 -2.61
C CYS A 60 2.20 29.67 -1.16
N LYS A 61 1.84 28.48 -0.65
CA LYS A 61 1.46 28.30 0.77
C LYS A 61 2.56 28.81 1.73
N VAL A 62 3.82 28.49 1.47
CA VAL A 62 4.94 28.94 2.32
C VAL A 62 5.22 30.43 2.13
N MET A 63 5.13 30.94 0.89
CA MET A 63 5.29 32.37 0.59
C MET A 63 4.26 33.22 1.33
N ASP A 64 2.98 32.82 1.29
CA ASP A 64 1.88 33.55 1.90
C ASP A 64 1.97 33.51 3.44
N MET A 65 2.25 32.34 4.01
CA MET A 65 2.33 32.16 5.46
C MET A 65 3.54 32.86 6.10
N LEU A 66 4.68 32.94 5.39
CA LEU A 66 5.92 33.52 5.92
C LEU A 66 6.25 34.90 5.34
N THR A 67 5.43 35.42 4.42
CA THR A 67 5.68 36.66 3.66
C THR A 67 7.07 36.68 3.01
N LEU A 68 7.37 35.63 2.24
CA LEU A 68 8.68 35.41 1.62
C LEU A 68 8.63 35.55 0.09
N ARG A 69 9.78 35.89 -0.50
CA ARG A 69 10.00 35.75 -1.94
C ARG A 69 10.10 34.27 -2.31
N GLU A 70 9.79 33.96 -3.56
CA GLU A 70 9.82 32.62 -4.14
C GLU A 70 11.15 31.88 -3.84
N GLN A 71 12.31 32.52 -4.08
CA GLN A 71 13.62 31.91 -3.84
C GLN A 71 13.86 31.47 -2.39
N HIS A 72 13.34 32.23 -1.44
CA HIS A 72 13.49 31.94 -0.01
C HIS A 72 12.55 30.81 0.40
N ALA A 73 11.30 30.85 -0.06
CA ALA A 73 10.33 29.79 0.19
C ALA A 73 10.81 28.45 -0.40
N ARG A 74 11.33 28.46 -1.64
CA ARG A 74 11.88 27.25 -2.28
C ARG A 74 13.10 26.71 -1.53
N THR A 75 14.01 27.58 -1.11
CA THR A 75 15.19 27.17 -0.31
C THR A 75 14.78 26.49 1.00
N LEU A 76 13.77 27.03 1.70
CA LEU A 76 13.24 26.43 2.92
C LEU A 76 12.57 25.09 2.65
N LEU A 77 11.73 25.00 1.61
CA LEU A 77 11.08 23.76 1.22
C LEU A 77 12.12 22.68 0.89
N ILE A 78 13.12 22.98 0.07
CA ILE A 78 14.20 22.02 -0.26
C ILE A 78 14.96 21.61 1.00
N TYR A 79 15.28 22.55 1.91
CA TYR A 79 15.98 22.23 3.17
C TYR A 79 15.18 21.25 4.05
N HIS A 80 13.88 21.47 4.14
CA HIS A 80 12.95 20.62 4.88
C HIS A 80 12.40 19.44 4.05
N ARG A 81 12.98 19.16 2.88
CA ARG A 81 12.58 18.05 2.00
C ARG A 81 11.10 18.09 1.61
N TRP A 82 10.58 19.29 1.36
CA TRP A 82 9.19 19.57 1.00
C TRP A 82 8.14 19.17 2.05
N ASP A 83 8.58 18.91 3.28
CA ASP A 83 7.70 18.65 4.43
C ASP A 83 7.26 19.97 5.08
N ILE A 84 6.10 20.47 4.64
CA ILE A 84 5.51 21.73 5.11
C ILE A 84 5.15 21.67 6.60
N GLU A 85 4.65 20.52 7.08
CA GLU A 85 4.29 20.33 8.49
C GLU A 85 5.52 20.43 9.37
N ARG A 86 6.61 19.76 8.97
CA ARG A 86 7.90 19.86 9.67
C ARG A 86 8.46 21.28 9.64
N LEU A 87 8.35 21.97 8.51
CA LEU A 87 8.81 23.36 8.39
C LEU A 87 8.08 24.25 9.40
N PHE A 88 6.74 24.16 9.49
CA PHE A 88 5.96 24.95 10.44
C PHE A 88 6.16 24.51 11.89
N ALA A 89 6.38 23.23 12.17
CA ALA A 89 6.75 22.76 13.51
C ALA A 89 8.06 23.41 13.97
N VAL A 90 9.08 23.43 13.11
CA VAL A 90 10.37 24.09 13.42
C VAL A 90 10.22 25.60 13.58
N LEU A 91 9.35 26.25 12.79
CA LEU A 91 9.04 27.67 12.95
C LEU A 91 8.44 27.97 14.33
N VAL A 92 7.50 27.15 14.80
CA VAL A 92 6.86 27.32 16.10
C VAL A 92 7.86 27.08 17.24
N ASP A 93 8.70 26.05 17.11
CA ASP A 93 9.64 25.66 18.17
C ASP A 93 10.86 26.58 18.30
N LYS A 94 11.46 26.97 17.17
CA LYS A 94 12.76 27.69 17.13
C LYS A 94 12.65 29.15 16.67
N GLY A 95 11.52 29.55 16.10
CA GLY A 95 11.34 30.89 15.54
C GLY A 95 11.96 31.09 14.15
N ARG A 96 11.69 32.28 13.58
CA ARG A 96 11.99 32.64 12.17
C ARG A 96 13.49 32.73 11.87
N ASP A 97 14.27 33.34 12.76
CA ASP A 97 15.69 33.63 12.52
C ASP A 97 16.54 32.35 12.46
N GLN A 98 16.22 31.39 13.33
CA GLN A 98 16.92 30.11 13.35
C GLN A 98 16.52 29.23 12.16
N LEU A 99 15.24 29.23 11.78
CA LEU A 99 14.75 28.57 10.56
C LEU A 99 15.51 29.04 9.32
N PHE A 100 15.69 30.36 9.17
CA PHE A 100 16.33 30.94 7.99
C PHE A 100 17.84 30.71 7.97
N SER A 101 18.52 30.93 9.09
CA SER A 101 19.97 30.74 9.19
C SER A 101 20.40 29.28 9.00
N GLU A 102 19.65 28.31 9.53
CA GLU A 102 19.91 26.87 9.34
C GLU A 102 19.76 26.43 7.86
N ALA A 103 18.80 27.01 7.15
CA ALA A 103 18.55 26.75 5.73
C ALA A 103 19.53 27.48 4.79
N GLY A 104 20.18 28.55 5.26
CA GLY A 104 21.04 29.43 4.47
C GLY A 104 20.27 30.54 3.74
N VAL A 105 19.11 30.94 4.28
CA VAL A 105 18.32 32.06 3.79
C VAL A 105 18.77 33.33 4.51
N THR A 106 19.26 34.30 3.76
CA THR A 106 19.63 35.64 4.26
C THR A 106 18.66 36.67 3.73
N ILE A 107 17.92 37.33 4.62
CA ILE A 107 17.03 38.44 4.26
C ILE A 107 17.67 39.73 4.75
N LEU A 108 18.30 40.48 3.85
CA LEU A 108 18.72 41.84 4.15
C LEU A 108 17.51 42.77 3.95
N GLU A 109 17.00 43.34 5.04
CA GLU A 109 15.81 44.23 5.02
C GLU A 109 16.07 45.56 4.29
N HIS A 110 17.33 45.92 4.05
CA HIS A 110 17.70 47.12 3.31
C HIS A 110 18.80 46.83 2.29
N LYS A 111 18.41 46.65 1.02
CA LYS A 111 19.32 46.90 -0.10
C LYS A 111 19.57 48.41 -0.12
N ASN A 112 20.54 48.91 0.64
CA ASN A 112 21.09 50.22 0.35
C ASN A 112 21.70 50.11 -1.04
N PRO A 113 21.19 50.81 -2.06
CA PRO A 113 21.83 50.81 -3.36
C PRO A 113 23.21 51.41 -3.14
N VAL A 114 24.25 50.59 -3.23
CA VAL A 114 25.62 51.08 -3.26
C VAL A 114 25.69 51.93 -4.52
N SER A 115 25.69 53.26 -4.32
CA SER A 115 25.91 54.21 -5.40
C SER A 115 27.35 54.02 -5.86
N LEU A 116 27.54 53.18 -6.86
CA LEU A 116 28.84 52.88 -7.46
C LEU A 116 29.25 54.06 -8.33
N GLN A 117 29.92 55.05 -7.74
CA GLN A 117 30.60 56.14 -8.44
C GLN A 117 31.94 55.69 -9.07
N PHE A 118 32.14 54.39 -9.27
CA PHE A 118 33.38 53.82 -9.81
C PHE A 118 33.17 53.37 -11.26
N SER A 119 34.10 53.75 -12.14
CA SER A 119 34.08 53.38 -13.56
C SER A 119 34.43 51.90 -13.80
N GLN A 120 35.10 51.25 -12.85
CA GLN A 120 35.52 49.85 -12.92
C GLN A 120 35.52 49.23 -11.51
N LEU A 121 35.21 47.93 -11.42
CA LEU A 121 35.25 47.12 -10.22
C LEU A 121 36.14 45.89 -10.45
N THR A 122 36.94 45.52 -9.46
CA THR A 122 37.80 44.33 -9.49
C THR A 122 37.07 43.12 -8.89
N CYS A 123 37.08 41.98 -9.58
CA CYS A 123 36.52 40.74 -9.06
C CYS A 123 37.52 40.00 -8.15
N ASN A 124 37.12 39.66 -6.92
CA ASN A 124 37.99 38.97 -5.95
C ASN A 124 38.27 37.49 -6.27
N ILE A 125 37.70 36.93 -7.34
CA ILE A 125 37.90 35.54 -7.75
C ILE A 125 38.87 35.43 -8.93
N CYS A 126 38.58 36.15 -10.03
CA CYS A 126 39.46 36.15 -11.20
C CYS A 126 40.51 37.27 -11.19
N ILE A 127 40.39 38.26 -10.30
CA ILE A 127 41.29 39.41 -10.19
C ILE A 127 41.31 40.26 -11.49
N GLU A 128 40.20 40.27 -12.23
CA GLU A 128 39.99 41.07 -13.44
C GLU A 128 39.14 42.31 -13.14
N ASP A 129 39.47 43.46 -13.76
CA ASP A 129 38.71 44.71 -13.68
C ASP A 129 37.63 44.74 -14.78
N MET A 130 36.39 44.97 -14.39
CA MET A 130 35.21 44.94 -15.27
C MET A 130 34.27 46.10 -14.97
N SER A 131 33.31 46.31 -15.88
CA SER A 131 32.26 47.32 -15.68
C SER A 131 31.33 46.90 -14.53
N PRO A 132 30.74 47.84 -13.76
CA PRO A 132 29.79 47.49 -12.71
C PRO A 132 28.58 46.67 -13.18
N ASP A 133 28.19 46.80 -14.45
CA ASP A 133 27.07 46.06 -15.05
C ASP A 133 27.37 44.55 -15.21
N GLU A 134 28.65 44.17 -15.19
CA GLU A 134 29.10 42.77 -15.27
C GLU A 134 29.21 42.11 -13.89
N PHE A 135 28.72 42.75 -12.82
CA PHE A 135 28.71 42.22 -11.47
C PHE A 135 27.30 41.92 -10.98
N THR A 136 27.17 40.81 -10.25
CA THR A 136 25.92 40.45 -9.58
C THR A 136 26.16 40.26 -8.09
N SER A 137 25.34 40.92 -7.28
CA SER A 137 25.30 40.76 -5.82
C SER A 137 24.21 39.78 -5.39
N MET A 138 24.53 38.92 -4.43
CA MET A 138 23.57 38.00 -3.81
C MET A 138 22.88 38.63 -2.60
N ASP A 139 21.83 37.98 -2.07
CA ASP A 139 21.11 38.45 -0.88
C ASP A 139 21.96 38.41 0.42
N CYS A 140 23.13 37.77 0.39
CA CYS A 140 24.13 37.87 1.46
C CYS A 140 25.03 39.11 1.36
N GLY A 141 24.88 39.93 0.31
CA GLY A 141 25.67 41.14 0.07
C GLY A 141 26.98 40.91 -0.71
N HIS A 142 27.43 39.66 -0.89
CA HIS A 142 28.64 39.38 -1.66
C HIS A 142 28.41 39.56 -3.16
N CYS A 143 29.40 40.17 -3.81
CA CYS A 143 29.34 40.60 -5.21
C CYS A 143 30.56 40.08 -5.98
N PHE A 144 30.31 39.47 -7.14
CA PHE A 144 31.35 38.94 -8.03
C PHE A 144 30.94 39.14 -9.48
N CYS A 145 31.90 39.02 -10.40
CA CYS A 145 31.59 39.14 -11.83
C CYS A 145 30.71 37.99 -12.33
N ASN A 146 29.91 38.27 -13.34
CA ASN A 146 28.95 37.32 -13.93
C ASN A 146 29.66 36.09 -14.49
N LYS A 147 30.88 36.23 -15.03
CA LYS A 147 31.70 35.09 -15.49
C LYS A 147 32.06 34.14 -14.37
N CYS A 148 32.49 34.62 -13.21
CA CYS A 148 32.80 33.75 -12.07
C CYS A 148 31.52 33.07 -11.52
N TRP A 149 30.40 33.81 -11.46
CA TRP A 149 29.12 33.25 -11.06
C TRP A 149 28.64 32.13 -11.99
N THR A 150 28.60 32.38 -13.30
CA THR A 150 28.15 31.40 -14.29
C THR A 150 28.98 30.12 -14.21
N GLU A 151 30.30 30.23 -14.16
CA GLU A 151 31.18 29.08 -14.11
C GLU A 151 31.03 28.30 -12.79
N HIS A 152 30.88 28.99 -11.65
CA HIS A 152 30.57 28.35 -10.37
C HIS A 152 29.23 27.58 -10.41
N PHE A 153 28.19 28.17 -10.98
CA PHE A 153 26.88 27.53 -11.11
C PHE A 153 26.94 26.30 -11.99
N ILE A 154 27.60 26.37 -13.13
CA ILE A 154 27.77 25.24 -14.06
C ILE A 154 28.47 24.07 -13.36
N VAL A 155 29.57 24.34 -12.64
CA VAL A 155 30.28 23.32 -11.89
C VAL A 155 29.35 22.71 -10.84
N LYS A 156 28.64 23.52 -10.06
CA LYS A 156 27.75 23.04 -8.99
C LYS A 156 26.56 22.24 -9.51
N ILE A 157 25.99 22.62 -10.65
CA ILE A 157 24.89 21.90 -11.30
C ILE A 157 25.40 20.54 -11.81
N ASN A 158 26.58 20.51 -12.43
CA ASN A 158 27.17 19.26 -12.94
C ASN A 158 27.63 18.32 -11.83
N GLU A 159 28.06 18.83 -10.67
CA GLU A 159 28.37 18.08 -9.46
C GLU A 159 27.11 17.53 -8.74
N GLY A 160 25.90 17.81 -9.24
CA GLY A 160 24.64 17.39 -8.61
C GLY A 160 24.25 18.20 -7.37
N GLN A 161 24.85 19.37 -7.15
CA GLN A 161 24.55 20.30 -6.06
C GLN A 161 23.57 21.40 -6.47
N SER A 162 22.81 21.20 -7.56
CA SER A 162 21.85 22.14 -8.13
C SER A 162 20.80 22.62 -7.13
N LYS A 163 20.33 21.74 -6.22
CA LYS A 163 19.26 22.04 -5.27
C LYS A 163 19.63 23.13 -4.23
N ARG A 164 20.91 23.28 -3.88
CA ARG A 164 21.38 24.19 -2.81
C ARG A 164 22.78 24.75 -3.11
N ILE A 165 22.88 25.57 -4.14
CA ILE A 165 24.14 26.23 -4.54
C ILE A 165 24.47 27.33 -3.52
N ARG A 166 25.62 27.21 -2.85
CA ARG A 166 26.09 28.22 -1.88
C ARG A 166 26.84 29.35 -2.57
N CYS A 167 26.86 30.51 -1.92
CA CYS A 167 27.70 31.65 -2.27
C CYS A 167 29.19 31.23 -2.37
N MET A 168 29.94 31.90 -3.26
CA MET A 168 31.37 31.64 -3.48
C MET A 168 32.26 32.18 -2.36
N GLU A 169 31.77 33.11 -1.53
CA GLU A 169 32.56 33.70 -0.45
C GLU A 169 32.91 32.68 0.64
N TYR A 170 34.13 32.77 1.16
CA TYR A 170 34.63 31.88 2.20
C TYR A 170 33.75 31.96 3.44
N THR A 171 33.36 30.81 3.99
CA THR A 171 32.44 30.65 5.15
C THR A 171 31.00 31.13 4.97
N CYS A 172 30.64 31.71 3.83
CA CYS A 172 29.26 32.12 3.58
C CYS A 172 28.36 30.88 3.40
N LYS A 173 27.29 30.80 4.20
CA LYS A 173 26.30 29.71 4.13
C LYS A 173 25.06 30.06 3.32
N ALA A 174 25.01 31.26 2.75
CA ALA A 174 23.86 31.73 1.99
C ALA A 174 23.68 30.92 0.71
N ILE A 175 22.43 30.54 0.42
CA ILE A 175 22.03 29.89 -0.83
C ILE A 175 21.79 30.98 -1.88
N CYS A 176 22.33 30.74 -3.08
CA CYS A 176 22.18 31.65 -4.21
C CYS A 176 20.75 31.66 -4.74
N ASP A 177 20.31 32.83 -5.19
CA ASP A 177 19.00 33.03 -5.79
C ASP A 177 18.89 32.25 -7.11
N GLU A 178 17.90 31.37 -7.21
CA GLU A 178 17.67 30.56 -8.40
C GLU A 178 17.33 31.40 -9.64
N ALA A 179 16.72 32.58 -9.49
CA ALA A 179 16.41 33.45 -10.61
C ALA A 179 17.70 34.01 -11.21
N VAL A 180 18.67 34.33 -10.33
CA VAL A 180 20.02 34.74 -10.75
C VAL A 180 20.79 33.58 -11.39
N VAL A 181 20.73 32.38 -10.78
CA VAL A 181 21.33 31.17 -11.36
C VAL A 181 20.78 30.91 -12.75
N ARG A 182 19.45 30.89 -12.90
CA ARG A 182 18.76 30.68 -14.17
C ARG A 182 19.18 31.73 -15.20
N LYS A 183 19.16 33.02 -14.84
CA LYS A 183 19.56 34.11 -15.73
C LYS A 183 20.99 33.93 -16.24
N LEU A 184 21.96 33.82 -15.33
CA LEU A 184 23.39 33.81 -15.67
C LEU A 184 23.84 32.53 -16.38
N VAL A 185 23.21 31.39 -16.10
CA VAL A 185 23.50 30.14 -16.81
C VAL A 185 22.82 30.13 -18.17
N ASN A 186 21.56 30.54 -18.28
CA ASN A 186 20.81 30.52 -19.54
C ASN A 186 21.41 31.44 -20.61
N GLU A 187 22.06 32.53 -20.22
CA GLU A 187 22.77 33.43 -21.15
C GLU A 187 23.90 32.74 -21.93
N LYS A 188 24.59 31.75 -21.33
CA LYS A 188 25.72 31.04 -21.97
C LYS A 188 25.43 29.58 -22.31
N HIS A 189 24.66 28.88 -21.49
CA HIS A 189 24.43 27.44 -21.53
C HIS A 189 22.95 27.09 -21.24
N PRO A 190 22.05 27.26 -22.22
CA PRO A 190 20.62 26.98 -22.05
C PRO A 190 20.31 25.53 -21.64
N ASP A 191 21.11 24.57 -22.12
CA ASP A 191 21.00 23.15 -21.79
C ASP A 191 21.27 22.87 -20.30
N ILE A 192 22.21 23.60 -19.70
CA ILE A 192 22.53 23.49 -18.26
C ILE A 192 21.46 24.18 -17.43
N ALA A 193 20.88 25.29 -17.91
CA ALA A 193 19.75 25.95 -17.26
C ALA A 193 18.50 25.05 -17.24
N GLU A 194 18.17 24.39 -18.36
CA GLU A 194 17.08 23.40 -18.41
C GLU A 194 17.32 22.24 -17.43
N ARG A 195 18.57 21.76 -17.33
CA ARG A 195 18.97 20.74 -16.37
C ARG A 195 18.79 21.21 -14.92
N PHE A 196 19.10 22.47 -14.63
CA PHE A 196 18.89 23.07 -13.31
C PHE A 196 17.40 23.11 -12.96
N ASP A 197 16.55 23.61 -13.85
CA ASP A 197 15.09 23.66 -13.64
C ASP A 197 14.51 22.25 -13.45
N ARG A 198 14.97 21.27 -14.25
CA ARG A 198 14.58 19.86 -14.07
C ARG A 198 14.97 19.34 -12.69
N PHE A 199 16.19 19.61 -12.20
CA PHE A 199 16.62 19.15 -10.89
C PHE A 199 15.84 19.80 -9.74
N LEU A 200 15.44 21.08 -9.88
CA LEU A 200 14.57 21.74 -8.90
C LEU A 200 13.17 21.12 -8.89
N LEU A 201 12.64 20.76 -10.06
CA LEU A 201 11.35 20.07 -10.16
C LEU A 201 11.42 18.66 -9.58
N GLU A 202 12.46 17.90 -9.90
CA GLU A 202 12.68 16.52 -9.41
C GLU A 202 12.85 16.48 -7.88
N SER A 203 13.41 17.51 -7.26
CA SER A 203 13.50 17.63 -5.80
C SER A 203 12.13 17.51 -5.11
N PHE A 204 11.07 18.02 -5.72
CA PHE A 204 9.71 17.94 -5.17
C PHE A 204 9.22 16.49 -5.00
N ILE A 205 9.73 15.55 -5.79
CA ILE A 205 9.32 14.14 -5.72
C ILE A 205 10.38 13.31 -5.02
N GLU A 206 11.67 13.51 -5.31
CA GLU A 206 12.75 12.70 -4.76
C GLU A 206 12.94 12.90 -3.25
N ASP A 207 12.81 14.15 -2.80
CA ASP A 207 13.10 14.49 -1.40
C ASP A 207 11.83 14.38 -0.54
N ASN A 208 10.64 14.47 -1.14
CA ASN A 208 9.36 14.50 -0.45
C ASN A 208 8.90 13.10 -0.03
N SER A 209 8.63 12.92 1.27
CA SER A 209 8.12 11.66 1.81
C SER A 209 6.67 11.37 1.42
N LYS A 210 5.89 12.41 1.11
CA LYS A 210 4.47 12.37 0.77
C LYS A 210 4.20 12.35 -0.73
N VAL A 211 5.22 12.47 -1.59
CA VAL A 211 5.07 12.43 -3.05
C VAL A 211 6.02 11.41 -3.65
N LYS A 212 5.53 10.53 -4.53
CA LYS A 212 6.38 9.55 -5.22
C LYS A 212 5.95 9.33 -6.66
N TRP A 213 6.93 9.00 -7.50
CA TRP A 213 6.69 8.53 -8.86
C TRP A 213 5.93 7.21 -8.90
N CYS A 214 5.09 7.04 -9.92
CA CYS A 214 4.50 5.75 -10.24
C CYS A 214 5.59 4.78 -10.74
N PRO A 215 5.71 3.57 -10.15
CA PRO A 215 6.77 2.62 -10.51
C PRO A 215 6.48 1.84 -11.81
N SER A 216 5.62 2.36 -12.70
CA SER A 216 5.24 1.64 -13.92
C SER A 216 6.43 1.45 -14.86
N ILE A 217 6.40 0.35 -15.61
CA ILE A 217 7.42 0.03 -16.61
C ILE A 217 6.71 -0.19 -17.95
N PRO A 218 6.92 0.68 -18.96
CA PRO A 218 7.67 1.95 -18.92
C PRO A 218 7.03 3.00 -17.98
N HIS A 219 7.83 3.97 -17.54
CA HIS A 219 7.38 5.00 -16.59
C HIS A 219 6.29 5.87 -17.22
N CYS A 220 5.12 5.95 -16.58
CA CYS A 220 3.97 6.69 -17.10
C CYS A 220 4.09 8.20 -16.96
N GLY A 221 5.04 8.69 -16.14
CA GLY A 221 5.26 10.13 -15.92
C GLY A 221 4.34 10.75 -14.87
N TYR A 222 3.52 9.96 -14.18
CA TYR A 222 2.62 10.42 -13.12
C TYR A 222 3.25 10.22 -11.73
N ALA A 223 2.93 11.11 -10.81
CA ALA A 223 3.29 11.02 -9.40
C ALA A 223 2.03 10.88 -8.52
N ILE A 224 2.21 10.41 -7.29
CA ILE A 224 1.14 10.25 -6.30
C ILE A 224 1.52 11.05 -5.06
N ARG A 225 0.59 11.85 -4.55
CA ARG A 225 0.69 12.60 -3.30
C ARG A 225 -0.25 12.02 -2.25
N VAL A 226 0.21 11.83 -1.01
CA VAL A 226 -0.57 11.28 0.10
C VAL A 226 -0.65 12.33 1.23
N GLU A 227 -1.86 12.64 1.70
CA GLU A 227 -2.11 13.64 2.76
C GLU A 227 -2.21 13.02 4.17
N GLY A 228 -1.88 11.73 4.32
CA GLY A 228 -1.99 10.98 5.59
C GLY A 228 -0.91 9.90 5.74
N ASP A 229 -1.29 8.73 6.27
CA ASP A 229 -0.33 7.64 6.52
C ASP A 229 0.33 7.15 5.20
N PRO A 230 1.67 7.14 5.11
CA PRO A 230 2.39 6.59 3.96
C PRO A 230 2.20 5.08 3.77
N CYS A 231 1.64 4.36 4.75
CA CYS A 231 1.31 2.94 4.68
C CYS A 231 -0.02 2.70 3.95
N CYS A 232 -0.18 3.21 2.73
CA CYS A 232 -1.38 3.02 1.92
C CYS A 232 -1.09 2.31 0.59
N GLU A 233 -2.08 1.54 0.14
CA GLU A 233 -2.15 1.06 -1.25
C GLU A 233 -2.80 2.15 -2.10
N VAL A 234 -2.12 2.50 -3.20
CA VAL A 234 -2.52 3.58 -4.10
C VAL A 234 -2.68 3.03 -5.52
N GLU A 235 -3.61 3.62 -6.27
CA GLU A 235 -3.82 3.33 -7.68
C GLU A 235 -3.48 4.56 -8.52
N CYS A 236 -2.55 4.41 -9.45
CA CYS A 236 -2.19 5.44 -10.40
C CYS A 236 -3.25 5.55 -11.50
N ALA A 237 -3.38 6.72 -12.14
CA ALA A 237 -4.24 6.91 -13.31
C ALA A 237 -3.88 6.02 -14.50
N CYS A 238 -2.65 5.47 -14.55
CA CYS A 238 -2.27 4.46 -15.54
C CYS A 238 -2.82 3.04 -15.25
N GLY A 239 -3.52 2.86 -14.11
CA GLY A 239 -4.10 1.59 -13.67
C GLY A 239 -3.17 0.73 -12.80
N LEU A 240 -1.91 1.15 -12.58
CA LEU A 240 -0.99 0.41 -11.71
C LEU A 240 -1.33 0.65 -10.23
N GLN A 241 -1.56 -0.43 -9.50
CA GLN A 241 -1.71 -0.43 -8.04
C GLN A 241 -0.40 -0.83 -7.37
N PHE A 242 0.02 -0.08 -6.35
CA PHE A 242 1.27 -0.34 -5.63
C PHE A 242 1.21 0.16 -4.17
N CYS A 243 2.14 -0.31 -3.34
CA CYS A 243 2.32 0.20 -1.98
C CYS A 243 3.12 1.51 -2.02
N PHE A 244 2.54 2.60 -1.51
CA PHE A 244 3.20 3.91 -1.53
C PHE A 244 4.52 3.90 -0.74
N LYS A 245 4.59 3.19 0.40
CA LYS A 245 5.78 3.14 1.25
C LYS A 245 6.99 2.51 0.57
N CYS A 246 6.85 1.34 -0.04
CA CYS A 246 7.97 0.58 -0.62
C CYS A 246 8.06 0.63 -2.16
N SER A 247 7.05 1.20 -2.83
CA SER A 247 6.93 1.25 -4.29
C SER A 247 6.90 -0.12 -4.99
N LEU A 248 6.63 -1.20 -4.24
CA LEU A 248 6.40 -2.55 -4.76
C LEU A 248 4.90 -2.79 -4.98
N GLU A 249 4.57 -3.95 -5.56
CA GLU A 249 3.17 -4.36 -5.71
C GLU A 249 2.41 -4.32 -4.37
N THR A 250 1.10 -4.07 -4.45
CA THR A 250 0.22 -4.12 -3.28
C THR A 250 0.41 -5.45 -2.57
N HIS A 251 0.69 -5.43 -1.28
CA HIS A 251 1.09 -6.64 -0.54
C HIS A 251 0.33 -6.81 0.77
N SER A 252 -0.77 -6.09 0.99
CA SER A 252 -1.58 -6.27 2.19
C SER A 252 -2.25 -7.67 2.18
N PRO A 253 -2.20 -8.45 3.29
CA PRO A 253 -1.99 -8.00 4.66
C PRO A 253 -0.56 -8.15 5.20
N CYS A 254 0.47 -8.27 4.35
CA CYS A 254 1.86 -8.23 4.80
C CYS A 254 2.33 -6.79 5.02
N SER A 255 3.15 -6.55 6.05
CA SER A 255 3.95 -5.31 6.13
C SER A 255 5.01 -5.30 5.02
N CYS A 256 5.52 -4.13 4.65
CA CYS A 256 6.59 -4.03 3.64
C CYS A 256 7.81 -4.91 3.97
N MET A 257 8.13 -5.04 5.28
CA MET A 257 9.25 -5.87 5.73
C MET A 257 8.98 -7.36 5.55
N MET A 258 7.79 -7.84 5.94
CA MET A 258 7.40 -9.24 5.68
C MET A 258 7.41 -9.55 4.18
N TRP A 259 6.91 -8.61 3.37
CA TRP A 259 6.83 -8.76 1.93
C TRP A 259 8.20 -8.84 1.26
N ASP A 260 9.13 -7.96 1.64
CA ASP A 260 10.52 -7.97 1.15
C ASP A 260 11.22 -9.30 1.47
N LEU A 261 11.07 -9.78 2.71
CA LEU A 261 11.61 -11.07 3.13
C LEU A 261 10.97 -12.24 2.36
N TRP A 262 9.64 -12.24 2.21
CA TRP A 262 8.92 -13.27 1.45
C TRP A 262 9.37 -13.32 -0.01
N SER A 263 9.47 -12.16 -0.66
CA SER A 263 9.86 -12.01 -2.06
C SER A 263 11.29 -12.53 -2.29
N LYS A 264 12.24 -12.14 -1.42
CA LYS A 264 13.62 -12.64 -1.46
C LYS A 264 13.69 -14.15 -1.25
N LYS A 265 12.87 -14.70 -0.34
CA LYS A 265 12.82 -16.15 -0.08
C LYS A 265 12.23 -16.92 -1.27
N CYS A 266 11.17 -16.40 -1.87
CA CYS A 266 10.57 -16.95 -3.09
C CYS A 266 11.58 -17.00 -4.23
N LEU A 267 12.35 -15.94 -4.46
CA LEU A 267 13.37 -15.90 -5.51
C LEU A 267 14.43 -16.98 -5.30
N LYS A 268 14.99 -17.09 -4.08
CA LYS A 268 16.06 -18.05 -3.76
C LYS A 268 15.63 -19.51 -3.81
N GLU A 269 14.43 -19.83 -3.34
CA GLU A 269 13.98 -21.21 -3.18
C GLU A 269 13.11 -21.71 -4.35
N SER A 270 12.72 -20.84 -5.29
CA SER A 270 11.85 -21.20 -6.43
C SER A 270 12.47 -22.21 -7.39
N GLU A 271 13.78 -22.18 -7.60
CA GLU A 271 14.44 -23.04 -8.60
C GLU A 271 14.54 -24.51 -8.13
N ALA A 272 14.77 -24.72 -6.83
CA ALA A 272 14.77 -26.05 -6.23
C ALA A 272 13.35 -26.63 -6.02
N MET A 273 12.34 -25.78 -5.78
CA MET A 273 10.97 -26.24 -5.52
C MET A 273 10.11 -26.40 -6.78
N LYS A 274 10.35 -25.63 -7.84
CA LYS A 274 9.64 -25.79 -9.13
C LYS A 274 9.75 -27.21 -9.70
N TRP A 275 10.81 -27.93 -9.37
CA TRP A 275 10.99 -29.33 -9.77
C TRP A 275 10.06 -30.31 -9.04
N ILE A 276 9.55 -29.94 -7.86
CA ILE A 276 8.67 -30.76 -7.01
C ILE A 276 7.18 -30.47 -7.29
N ILE A 277 6.84 -29.25 -7.71
CA ILE A 277 5.46 -28.81 -7.96
C ILE A 277 5.12 -29.03 -9.45
N VAL A 278 4.66 -30.24 -9.79
CA VAL A 278 4.25 -30.60 -11.15
C VAL A 278 2.92 -29.89 -11.51
N ASN A 279 2.83 -29.36 -12.73
CA ASN A 279 1.63 -28.67 -13.28
C ASN A 279 0.36 -29.54 -13.40
N THR A 280 0.44 -30.82 -12.99
CA THR A 280 -0.68 -31.77 -13.00
C THR A 280 -0.72 -32.49 -11.67
N LYS A 281 -1.93 -32.72 -11.14
CA LYS A 281 -2.12 -33.48 -9.90
C LYS A 281 -2.87 -34.79 -10.17
N PRO A 282 -2.46 -35.92 -9.57
CA PRO A 282 -3.18 -37.18 -9.72
C PRO A 282 -4.52 -37.11 -8.99
N CYS A 283 -5.60 -37.58 -9.64
CA CYS A 283 -6.90 -37.70 -8.99
C CYS A 283 -6.80 -38.68 -7.79
N PRO A 284 -7.34 -38.36 -6.61
CA PRO A 284 -7.26 -39.25 -5.45
C PRO A 284 -8.09 -40.54 -5.58
N LYS A 285 -9.01 -40.60 -6.55
CA LYS A 285 -9.85 -41.79 -6.82
C LYS A 285 -9.32 -42.66 -7.95
N CYS A 286 -8.93 -42.06 -9.08
CA CYS A 286 -8.56 -42.81 -10.29
C CYS A 286 -7.11 -42.61 -10.74
N HIS A 287 -6.35 -41.79 -10.03
CA HIS A 287 -4.94 -41.46 -10.27
C HIS A 287 -4.58 -40.87 -11.64
N LYS A 288 -5.58 -40.63 -12.51
CA LYS A 288 -5.37 -39.92 -13.77
C LYS A 288 -4.89 -38.48 -13.50
N PRO A 289 -3.95 -37.96 -14.30
CA PRO A 289 -3.50 -36.58 -14.17
C PRO A 289 -4.65 -35.62 -14.48
N VAL A 290 -4.79 -34.58 -13.64
CA VAL A 290 -5.78 -33.51 -13.80
C VAL A 290 -5.02 -32.20 -13.96
N GLU A 291 -5.37 -31.45 -15.00
CA GLU A 291 -4.92 -30.09 -15.26
C GLU A 291 -5.96 -29.09 -14.73
N LYS A 292 -5.49 -27.95 -14.22
CA LYS A 292 -6.35 -26.90 -13.67
C LYS A 292 -6.83 -25.97 -14.79
N ASN A 293 -8.14 -25.96 -15.05
CA ASN A 293 -8.78 -25.19 -16.13
C ASN A 293 -9.67 -24.02 -15.63
N GLY A 294 -9.45 -23.56 -14.40
CA GLY A 294 -10.20 -22.49 -13.77
C GLY A 294 -9.54 -21.98 -12.49
N GLY A 295 -10.00 -20.83 -11.99
CA GLY A 295 -9.48 -20.23 -10.76
C GLY A 295 -9.86 -20.98 -9.49
N CYS A 296 -10.98 -21.69 -9.47
CA CYS A 296 -11.43 -22.44 -8.30
C CYS A 296 -10.45 -23.57 -7.95
N ASN A 297 -9.95 -23.62 -6.71
CA ASN A 297 -9.10 -24.70 -6.22
C ASN A 297 -9.88 -25.97 -5.88
N LEU A 298 -11.21 -25.94 -5.91
CA LEU A 298 -12.01 -27.16 -5.90
C LEU A 298 -12.23 -27.65 -7.32
N VAL A 299 -11.41 -28.62 -7.73
CA VAL A 299 -11.43 -29.19 -9.08
C VAL A 299 -12.22 -30.49 -9.10
N THR A 300 -12.73 -30.87 -10.28
CA THR A 300 -13.44 -32.15 -10.47
C THR A 300 -12.77 -32.94 -11.58
N CYS A 301 -12.39 -34.18 -11.28
CA CYS A 301 -11.83 -35.09 -12.27
C CYS A 301 -12.93 -35.56 -13.25
N VAL A 302 -12.54 -35.99 -14.45
CA VAL A 302 -13.42 -36.64 -15.43
C VAL A 302 -14.14 -37.88 -14.85
N CYS A 303 -13.57 -38.53 -13.84
CA CYS A 303 -14.24 -39.63 -13.12
C CYS A 303 -15.35 -39.19 -12.15
N GLY A 304 -15.63 -37.87 -12.08
CA GLY A 304 -16.62 -37.26 -11.22
C GLY A 304 -16.15 -36.95 -9.80
N GLN A 305 -14.91 -37.30 -9.40
CA GLN A 305 -14.39 -37.05 -8.06
C GLN A 305 -13.98 -35.58 -7.89
N PRO A 306 -14.60 -34.81 -6.97
CA PRO A 306 -14.10 -33.50 -6.58
C PRO A 306 -12.94 -33.64 -5.58
N PHE A 307 -11.94 -32.78 -5.68
CA PHE A 307 -10.81 -32.75 -4.73
C PHE A 307 -10.18 -31.36 -4.66
N CYS A 308 -9.47 -31.08 -3.57
CA CYS A 308 -8.77 -29.82 -3.38
C CYS A 308 -7.45 -29.81 -4.17
N TRP A 309 -7.27 -28.82 -5.04
CA TRP A 309 -6.04 -28.63 -5.81
C TRP A 309 -4.83 -28.35 -4.91
N VAL A 310 -5.01 -27.67 -3.78
CA VAL A 310 -3.90 -27.33 -2.88
C VAL A 310 -3.30 -28.58 -2.23
N CYS A 311 -4.10 -29.40 -1.53
CA CYS A 311 -3.61 -30.56 -0.79
C CYS A 311 -3.76 -31.93 -1.50
N GLY A 312 -4.57 -32.02 -2.57
CA GLY A 312 -4.88 -33.30 -3.23
C GLY A 312 -5.94 -34.16 -2.52
N GLY A 313 -6.49 -33.69 -1.40
CA GLY A 313 -7.50 -34.41 -0.61
C GLY A 313 -8.84 -34.56 -1.34
N ALA A 314 -9.36 -35.79 -1.35
CA ALA A 314 -10.67 -36.10 -1.92
C ALA A 314 -11.82 -35.51 -1.08
N THR A 315 -12.91 -35.16 -1.76
CA THR A 315 -14.22 -34.98 -1.10
C THR A 315 -14.85 -36.38 -0.91
N GLY A 316 -14.95 -36.85 0.33
CA GLY A 316 -15.68 -38.08 0.67
C GLY A 316 -17.21 -37.92 0.48
N PHE A 317 -17.99 -38.94 0.85
CA PHE A 317 -19.47 -38.91 0.74
C PHE A 317 -20.14 -37.78 1.55
N ASP A 318 -19.51 -37.33 2.65
CA ASP A 318 -19.98 -36.22 3.49
C ASP A 318 -19.49 -34.83 3.04
N HIS A 319 -18.72 -34.76 1.95
CA HIS A 319 -18.13 -33.53 1.45
C HIS A 319 -18.82 -33.14 0.15
N THR A 320 -19.48 -31.99 0.14
CA THR A 320 -20.16 -31.47 -1.05
C THR A 320 -19.18 -30.69 -1.91
N TYR A 321 -19.55 -30.44 -3.18
CA TYR A 321 -18.84 -29.46 -4.01
C TYR A 321 -18.79 -28.06 -3.33
N SER A 322 -19.63 -27.79 -2.33
CA SER A 322 -19.66 -26.52 -1.60
C SER A 322 -18.87 -26.51 -0.29
N ARG A 323 -18.49 -27.66 0.27
CA ARG A 323 -17.86 -27.75 1.60
C ARG A 323 -17.11 -29.07 1.78
N ILE A 324 -15.85 -28.98 2.20
CA ILE A 324 -15.07 -30.12 2.66
C ILE A 324 -15.13 -30.14 4.19
N ILE A 325 -16.02 -30.94 4.79
CA ILE A 325 -16.19 -31.04 6.25
C ILE A 325 -14.89 -31.55 6.91
N GLY A 326 -14.33 -30.85 7.90
CA GLY A 326 -13.12 -31.28 8.61
C GLY A 326 -11.78 -31.10 7.85
N HIS A 327 -11.79 -30.45 6.68
CA HIS A 327 -10.59 -30.22 5.89
C HIS A 327 -9.90 -28.92 6.27
N THR A 328 -8.83 -29.04 7.06
CA THR A 328 -7.99 -27.94 7.51
C THR A 328 -6.76 -27.78 6.62
N CYS A 329 -6.93 -27.63 5.30
CA CYS A 329 -5.79 -27.52 4.40
C CYS A 329 -4.95 -26.26 4.69
N GLY A 330 -5.55 -25.15 5.10
CA GLY A 330 -4.81 -23.93 5.44
C GLY A 330 -3.97 -24.02 6.73
N ARG A 331 -4.28 -24.93 7.66
CA ARG A 331 -3.61 -25.00 8.97
C ARG A 331 -2.28 -25.74 8.92
N TYR A 332 -1.25 -25.17 9.53
CA TYR A 332 0.03 -25.85 9.69
C TYR A 332 0.08 -26.64 11.01
N LYS A 333 0.48 -27.92 10.96
CA LYS A 333 0.64 -28.77 12.16
C LYS A 333 2.08 -29.30 12.26
N GLU A 334 2.85 -28.77 13.21
CA GLU A 334 4.24 -29.18 13.44
C GLU A 334 4.38 -30.63 13.92
N ASP A 335 3.42 -31.13 14.71
CA ASP A 335 3.49 -32.43 15.40
C ASP A 335 3.50 -33.66 14.47
N SER A 336 3.24 -33.46 13.17
CA SER A 336 3.20 -34.56 12.19
C SER A 336 4.57 -34.93 11.60
N ILE A 337 5.65 -34.20 11.94
CA ILE A 337 6.95 -34.32 11.28
C ILE A 337 8.08 -34.65 12.29
N ASN A 338 8.40 -35.95 12.44
CA ASN A 338 9.62 -36.43 13.13
C ASN A 338 10.86 -36.27 12.23
N LYS A 339 11.35 -35.03 12.05
CA LYS A 339 12.57 -34.72 11.26
C LYS A 339 13.47 -33.69 11.95
N ALA A 340 14.70 -33.52 11.45
CA ALA A 340 15.66 -32.54 11.96
C ALA A 340 15.14 -31.09 11.81
N ARG A 341 15.70 -30.15 12.58
CA ARG A 341 15.23 -28.74 12.62
C ARG A 341 15.22 -28.06 11.24
N VAL A 342 16.28 -28.27 10.44
CA VAL A 342 16.40 -27.71 9.08
C VAL A 342 15.30 -28.27 8.16
N ASP A 343 14.99 -29.56 8.28
CA ASP A 343 13.91 -30.16 7.50
C ASP A 343 12.55 -29.56 7.88
N LYS A 344 12.30 -29.31 9.18
CA LYS A 344 11.05 -28.69 9.65
C LYS A 344 10.83 -27.30 9.06
N GLU A 345 11.87 -26.47 9.02
CA GLU A 345 11.81 -25.12 8.44
C GLU A 345 11.53 -25.16 6.92
N ILE A 346 12.11 -26.11 6.19
CA ILE A 346 11.84 -26.34 4.76
C ILE A 346 10.39 -26.79 4.55
N TYR A 347 9.90 -27.78 5.31
CA TYR A 347 8.52 -28.24 5.20
C TYR A 347 7.51 -27.16 5.54
N ARG A 348 7.80 -26.34 6.55
CA ARG A 348 6.99 -25.19 6.92
C ARG A 348 6.92 -24.22 5.75
N TYR A 349 8.06 -23.83 5.19
CA TYR A 349 8.07 -22.93 4.04
C TYR A 349 7.33 -23.52 2.83
N MET A 350 7.56 -24.79 2.47
CA MET A 350 6.83 -25.48 1.40
C MET A 350 5.30 -25.46 1.60
N HIS A 351 4.84 -25.64 2.84
CA HIS A 351 3.42 -25.58 3.17
C HIS A 351 2.83 -24.20 2.84
N TYR A 352 3.42 -23.11 3.34
CA TYR A 352 2.90 -21.76 3.10
C TYR A 352 3.11 -21.32 1.64
N ASN A 353 4.26 -21.65 1.04
CA ASN A 353 4.59 -21.27 -0.33
C ASN A 353 3.68 -21.94 -1.36
N SER A 354 3.37 -23.24 -1.19
CA SER A 354 2.45 -23.94 -2.10
C SER A 354 1.03 -23.36 -2.09
N ARG A 355 0.54 -22.88 -0.95
CA ARG A 355 -0.76 -22.20 -0.81
C ARG A 355 -0.74 -20.81 -1.43
N TYR A 356 0.29 -20.03 -1.11
CA TYR A 356 0.55 -18.73 -1.74
C TYR A 356 0.54 -18.86 -3.27
N GLN A 357 1.32 -19.79 -3.83
CA GLN A 357 1.40 -20.03 -5.28
C GLN A 357 0.06 -20.47 -5.86
N ALA A 358 -0.62 -21.45 -5.23
CA ALA A 358 -1.90 -21.94 -5.74
C ALA A 358 -2.97 -20.84 -5.86
N HIS A 359 -3.01 -19.90 -4.90
CA HIS A 359 -3.94 -18.77 -4.94
C HIS A 359 -3.48 -17.67 -5.92
N THR A 360 -2.18 -17.43 -6.07
CA THR A 360 -1.64 -16.51 -7.10
C THR A 360 -1.92 -17.03 -8.51
N ASP A 361 -1.75 -18.33 -8.76
CA ASP A 361 -2.11 -18.95 -10.04
C ASP A 361 -3.62 -18.85 -10.32
N SER A 362 -4.44 -19.08 -9.30
CA SER A 362 -5.90 -18.87 -9.37
C SER A 362 -6.26 -17.43 -9.74
N PHE A 363 -5.60 -16.45 -9.11
CA PHE A 363 -5.79 -15.03 -9.36
C PHE A 363 -5.48 -14.68 -10.82
N ASP A 364 -4.39 -15.20 -11.39
CA ASP A 364 -4.03 -14.95 -12.79
C ASP A 364 -5.04 -15.53 -13.79
N ILE A 365 -5.60 -16.72 -13.50
CA ILE A 365 -6.68 -17.31 -14.32
C ILE A 365 -7.94 -16.44 -14.24
N GLU A 366 -8.32 -16.00 -13.04
CA GLU A 366 -9.52 -15.18 -12.80
C GLU A 366 -9.38 -13.76 -13.39
N ARG A 367 -8.17 -13.22 -13.44
CA ARG A 367 -7.87 -11.94 -14.10
C ARG A 367 -8.13 -12.02 -15.61
N LYS A 368 -7.67 -13.09 -16.27
CA LYS A 368 -7.97 -13.35 -17.70
C LYS A 368 -9.47 -13.58 -17.93
N LEU A 369 -10.13 -14.23 -16.98
CA LEU A 369 -11.59 -14.42 -17.02
C LEU A 369 -12.32 -13.07 -16.96
N LYS A 370 -11.88 -12.14 -16.11
CA LYS A 370 -12.45 -10.78 -16.04
C LYS A 370 -12.36 -10.05 -17.38
N GLU A 371 -11.20 -10.06 -18.03
CA GLU A 371 -11.02 -9.47 -19.37
C GLU A 371 -11.98 -10.09 -20.40
N THR A 372 -12.11 -11.42 -20.38
CA THR A 372 -13.02 -12.16 -21.27
C THR A 372 -14.48 -11.79 -21.04
N ILE A 373 -14.90 -11.63 -19.78
CA ILE A 373 -16.28 -11.26 -19.42
C ILE A 373 -16.55 -9.81 -19.79
N GLN A 374 -15.61 -8.89 -19.53
CA GLN A 374 -15.73 -7.48 -19.91
C GLN A 374 -15.91 -7.33 -21.43
N ASN A 375 -15.11 -8.03 -22.25
CA ASN A 375 -15.27 -8.01 -23.70
C ASN A 375 -16.66 -8.52 -24.15
N LYS A 376 -17.18 -9.56 -23.50
CA LYS A 376 -18.52 -10.10 -23.81
C LYS A 376 -19.64 -9.15 -23.42
N ILE A 377 -19.49 -8.42 -22.32
CA ILE A 377 -20.45 -7.39 -21.89
C ILE A 377 -20.50 -6.27 -22.93
N SER A 378 -19.33 -5.74 -23.34
CA SER A 378 -19.26 -4.67 -24.36
C SER A 378 -19.92 -5.06 -25.68
N VAL A 379 -19.72 -6.30 -26.16
CA VAL A 379 -20.36 -6.80 -27.40
C VAL A 379 -21.87 -7.00 -27.24
N SER A 380 -22.35 -7.31 -26.04
CA SER A 380 -23.78 -7.50 -25.78
C SER A 380 -24.51 -6.16 -25.69
N GLU A 381 -23.87 -5.13 -25.15
CA GLU A 381 -24.39 -3.75 -25.07
C GLU A 381 -24.54 -3.09 -26.43
N THR A 382 -23.73 -3.45 -27.43
CA THR A 382 -23.85 -2.90 -28.80
C THR A 382 -24.98 -3.55 -29.61
N ASN A 383 -25.41 -4.76 -29.24
CA ASN A 383 -26.34 -5.57 -30.04
C ASN A 383 -27.79 -5.55 -29.51
N ASP A 384 -28.03 -5.07 -28.28
CA ASP A 384 -29.32 -5.15 -27.61
C ASP A 384 -29.76 -3.76 -27.11
N SER A 385 -30.96 -3.32 -27.48
CA SER A 385 -31.51 -1.99 -27.11
C SER A 385 -32.10 -1.95 -25.70
N GLY A 386 -32.03 -3.05 -24.94
CA GLY A 386 -32.38 -3.12 -23.52
C GLY A 386 -31.15 -3.09 -22.62
N SER A 387 -31.09 -2.14 -21.68
CA SER A 387 -30.03 -2.06 -20.67
C SER A 387 -30.10 -3.27 -19.72
N LYS A 388 -29.27 -4.29 -19.97
CA LYS A 388 -29.06 -5.40 -19.03
C LYS A 388 -28.00 -4.99 -18.02
N ASP A 389 -28.37 -5.02 -16.73
CA ASP A 389 -27.46 -4.72 -15.64
C ASP A 389 -26.46 -5.88 -15.41
N TYR A 390 -25.22 -5.68 -15.86
CA TYR A 390 -24.07 -6.57 -15.61
C TYR A 390 -23.17 -6.12 -14.45
N SER A 391 -23.57 -5.09 -13.69
CA SER A 391 -22.75 -4.56 -12.58
C SER A 391 -22.47 -5.60 -11.51
N TRP A 392 -23.41 -6.53 -11.26
CA TRP A 392 -23.27 -7.57 -10.25
C TRP A 392 -22.10 -8.52 -10.52
N ILE A 393 -21.81 -8.84 -11.79
CA ILE A 393 -20.73 -9.77 -12.13
C ILE A 393 -19.37 -9.06 -12.18
N THR A 394 -19.33 -7.82 -12.65
CA THR A 394 -18.10 -7.02 -12.65
C THR A 394 -17.68 -6.69 -11.22
N ASN A 395 -18.63 -6.28 -10.36
CA ASN A 395 -18.39 -6.07 -8.93
C ASN A 395 -18.01 -7.37 -8.22
N GLY A 396 -18.66 -8.50 -8.56
CA GLY A 396 -18.32 -9.81 -8.02
C GLY A 396 -16.90 -10.26 -8.38
N LEU A 397 -16.47 -10.05 -9.63
CA LEU A 397 -15.10 -10.31 -10.10
C LEU A 397 -14.07 -9.42 -9.40
N ASP A 398 -14.36 -8.13 -9.26
CA ASP A 398 -13.48 -7.19 -8.56
C ASP A 398 -13.29 -7.58 -7.10
N ARG A 399 -14.38 -8.00 -6.43
CA ARG A 399 -14.31 -8.52 -5.06
C ARG A 399 -13.55 -9.84 -5.00
N LEU A 400 -13.80 -10.77 -5.94
CA LEU A 400 -13.08 -12.05 -6.02
C LEU A 400 -11.57 -11.85 -6.14
N LEU A 401 -11.13 -11.01 -7.09
CA LEU A 401 -9.70 -10.73 -7.31
C LEU A 401 -9.05 -10.10 -6.08
N ARG A 402 -9.72 -9.15 -5.43
CA ARG A 402 -9.23 -8.55 -4.18
C ARG A 402 -9.06 -9.60 -3.08
N CYS A 403 -10.09 -10.40 -2.83
CA CYS A 403 -10.07 -11.43 -1.78
C CYS A 403 -9.04 -12.51 -2.08
N ARG A 404 -8.83 -12.88 -3.34
CA ARG A 404 -7.77 -13.79 -3.79
C ARG A 404 -6.38 -13.26 -3.48
N ARG A 405 -6.10 -12.01 -3.83
CA ARG A 405 -4.82 -11.34 -3.53
C ARG A 405 -4.53 -11.34 -2.03
N ILE A 406 -5.51 -10.89 -1.25
CA ILE A 406 -5.45 -10.87 0.22
C ILE A 406 -5.19 -12.28 0.78
N LEU A 407 -5.92 -13.28 0.27
CA LEU A 407 -5.77 -14.67 0.71
C LEU A 407 -4.39 -15.23 0.36
N SER A 408 -3.86 -15.00 -0.84
CA SER A 408 -2.49 -15.39 -1.21
C SER A 408 -1.48 -14.84 -0.20
N TYR A 409 -1.55 -13.53 0.07
CA TYR A 409 -0.58 -12.86 0.92
C TYR A 409 -0.78 -13.13 2.41
N SER A 410 -1.99 -13.54 2.82
CA SER A 410 -2.25 -13.98 4.19
C SER A 410 -1.40 -15.20 4.60
N TYR A 411 -1.02 -16.06 3.64
CA TYR A 411 -0.10 -17.18 3.89
C TYR A 411 1.34 -16.73 4.12
N ALA A 412 1.80 -15.71 3.40
CA ALA A 412 3.11 -15.10 3.65
C ALA A 412 3.13 -14.38 5.02
N PHE A 413 2.04 -13.68 5.36
CA PHE A 413 1.85 -13.07 6.66
C PHE A 413 1.91 -14.12 7.79
N ALA A 414 1.11 -15.19 7.71
CA ALA A 414 1.09 -16.26 8.71
C ALA A 414 2.45 -16.95 8.89
N TYR A 415 3.19 -17.15 7.79
CA TYR A 415 4.54 -17.69 7.84
C TYR A 415 5.47 -16.85 8.72
N TYR A 416 5.40 -15.52 8.67
CA TYR A 416 6.25 -14.68 9.50
C TYR A 416 5.66 -14.42 10.89
N MET A 417 4.36 -14.13 10.98
CA MET A 417 3.67 -13.82 12.25
C MET A 417 3.81 -14.96 13.27
N PHE A 418 3.57 -16.20 12.83
CA PHE A 418 3.61 -17.38 13.69
C PHE A 418 4.91 -18.19 13.51
N GLY A 419 5.92 -17.60 12.88
CA GLY A 419 7.24 -18.21 12.72
C GLY A 419 8.13 -18.04 13.94
N ASN A 420 9.30 -18.69 13.91
CA ASN A 420 10.33 -18.58 14.95
C ASN A 420 11.35 -17.46 14.68
N ASP A 421 11.04 -16.57 13.75
CA ASP A 421 11.94 -15.52 13.29
C ASP A 421 11.47 -14.15 13.83
N LEU A 422 10.68 -13.39 13.07
CA LEU A 422 10.40 -11.97 13.31
C LEU A 422 9.73 -11.65 14.66
N PHE A 423 8.82 -12.49 15.14
CA PHE A 423 8.00 -12.20 16.34
C PHE A 423 8.14 -13.27 17.41
N LYS A 424 9.28 -13.98 17.44
CA LYS A 424 9.47 -15.09 18.38
C LYS A 424 9.35 -14.65 19.85
N ASP A 425 9.92 -13.49 20.16
CA ASP A 425 10.05 -12.99 21.53
C ASP A 425 8.89 -12.07 21.96
N GLU A 426 7.99 -11.72 21.03
CA GLU A 426 6.85 -10.82 21.28
C GLU A 426 5.64 -11.50 21.94
N MET A 427 5.57 -12.83 21.87
CA MET A 427 4.40 -13.58 22.32
C MET A 427 4.79 -14.90 22.97
N THR A 428 4.11 -15.25 24.07
CA THR A 428 4.27 -16.57 24.69
C THR A 428 3.78 -17.67 23.76
N ARG A 429 4.22 -18.91 23.97
CA ARG A 429 3.79 -20.06 23.16
C ARG A 429 2.27 -20.25 23.15
N LYS A 430 1.61 -20.07 24.30
CA LYS A 430 0.15 -20.23 24.43
C LYS A 430 -0.61 -19.13 23.69
N GLU A 431 -0.17 -17.88 23.80
CA GLU A 431 -0.77 -16.76 23.07
C GLU A 431 -0.57 -16.93 21.57
N ARG A 432 0.62 -17.35 21.13
CA ARG A 432 0.90 -17.63 19.71
C ARG A 432 -0.06 -18.67 19.16
N GLU A 433 -0.24 -19.78 19.86
CA GLU A 433 -1.17 -20.84 19.45
C GLU A 433 -2.62 -20.34 19.40
N MET A 434 -3.07 -19.59 20.40
CA MET A 434 -4.42 -19.02 20.43
C MET A 434 -4.67 -18.05 19.26
N LYS A 435 -3.76 -17.09 19.05
CA LYS A 435 -3.87 -16.09 17.98
C LYS A 435 -3.73 -16.72 16.60
N MET A 436 -2.85 -17.73 16.46
CA MET A 436 -2.73 -18.52 15.23
C MET A 436 -4.03 -19.24 14.90
N ASN A 437 -4.64 -19.92 15.87
CA ASN A 437 -5.92 -20.62 15.67
C ASN A 437 -7.04 -19.66 15.25
N LEU A 438 -7.12 -18.47 15.86
CA LEU A 438 -8.09 -17.43 15.50
C LEU A 438 -7.88 -16.95 14.06
N PHE A 439 -6.65 -16.59 13.71
CA PHE A 439 -6.30 -16.14 12.36
C PHE A 439 -6.54 -17.22 11.30
N GLU A 440 -6.08 -18.45 11.54
CA GLU A 440 -6.25 -19.56 10.60
C GLU A 440 -7.72 -19.96 10.44
N ASP A 441 -8.57 -19.74 11.44
CA ASP A 441 -10.02 -19.92 11.31
C ASP A 441 -10.63 -18.89 10.36
N GLN A 442 -10.29 -17.60 10.53
CA GLN A 442 -10.72 -16.55 9.61
C GLN A 442 -10.20 -16.77 8.19
N GLN A 443 -8.93 -17.20 8.03
CA GLN A 443 -8.33 -17.53 6.75
C GLN A 443 -9.07 -18.67 6.04
N GLN A 444 -9.46 -19.73 6.77
CA GLN A 444 -10.25 -20.83 6.20
C GLN A 444 -11.67 -20.42 5.80
N GLN A 445 -12.32 -19.58 6.63
CA GLN A 445 -13.62 -19.02 6.27
C GLN A 445 -13.53 -18.18 4.99
N LEU A 446 -12.47 -17.37 4.86
CA LEU A 446 -12.21 -16.58 3.65
C LEU A 446 -11.99 -17.48 2.44
N GLU A 447 -11.10 -18.47 2.55
CA GLU A 447 -10.81 -19.43 1.48
C GLU A 447 -12.09 -20.12 0.99
N ALA A 448 -12.90 -20.67 1.89
CA ALA A 448 -14.13 -21.35 1.52
C ALA A 448 -15.12 -20.46 0.76
N ASN A 449 -15.27 -19.18 1.17
CA ASN A 449 -16.17 -18.25 0.49
C ASN A 449 -15.60 -17.75 -0.85
N VAL A 450 -14.28 -17.54 -0.93
CA VAL A 450 -13.58 -17.19 -2.18
C VAL A 450 -13.74 -18.30 -3.23
N GLU A 451 -13.56 -19.57 -2.85
CA GLU A 451 -13.74 -20.69 -3.78
C GLU A 451 -15.20 -20.82 -4.24
N ARG A 452 -16.16 -20.60 -3.35
CA ARG A 452 -17.59 -20.57 -3.71
C ARG A 452 -17.90 -19.43 -4.68
N LEU A 453 -17.39 -18.23 -4.42
CA LEU A 453 -17.58 -17.07 -5.29
C LEU A 453 -16.97 -17.32 -6.68
N SER A 454 -15.72 -17.81 -6.71
CA SER A 454 -15.02 -18.21 -7.94
C SER A 454 -15.84 -19.22 -8.76
N LYS A 455 -16.41 -20.24 -8.09
CA LYS A 455 -17.28 -21.23 -8.74
C LYS A 455 -18.45 -20.56 -9.45
N TYR A 456 -19.25 -19.74 -8.75
CA TYR A 456 -20.46 -19.16 -9.33
C TYR A 456 -20.15 -18.18 -10.47
N ILE A 457 -19.04 -17.43 -10.36
CA ILE A 457 -18.58 -16.52 -11.42
C ILE A 457 -18.06 -17.29 -12.64
N GLY A 458 -17.44 -18.46 -12.43
CA GLY A 458 -16.92 -19.30 -13.50
C GLY A 458 -17.99 -19.99 -14.37
N VAL A 459 -19.27 -19.97 -13.96
CA VAL A 459 -20.37 -20.59 -14.73
C VAL A 459 -20.75 -19.69 -15.92
N PRO A 460 -20.73 -20.19 -17.18
CA PRO A 460 -21.11 -19.41 -18.35
C PRO A 460 -22.56 -18.89 -18.29
N PHE A 461 -22.75 -17.58 -18.37
CA PHE A 461 -24.07 -16.92 -18.31
C PHE A 461 -24.84 -17.05 -19.64
N ASN A 462 -24.13 -17.11 -20.77
CA ASN A 462 -24.70 -16.99 -22.12
C ASN A 462 -25.43 -18.25 -22.61
N GLN A 463 -25.34 -19.36 -21.88
CA GLN A 463 -25.91 -20.67 -22.26
C GLN A 463 -26.93 -21.17 -21.22
N SER A 464 -27.30 -20.32 -20.26
CA SER A 464 -28.12 -20.68 -19.09
C SER A 464 -29.54 -20.10 -19.20
N SER A 465 -30.54 -20.80 -18.66
CA SER A 465 -31.91 -20.27 -18.57
C SER A 465 -31.97 -19.04 -17.66
N MET A 466 -32.95 -18.15 -17.87
CA MET A 466 -33.11 -16.92 -17.07
C MET A 466 -33.16 -17.18 -15.56
N ASP A 467 -33.83 -18.25 -15.13
CA ASP A 467 -33.90 -18.65 -13.72
C ASP A 467 -32.53 -19.01 -13.14
N LYS A 468 -31.67 -19.69 -13.93
CA LYS A 468 -30.30 -20.05 -13.52
C LYS A 468 -29.41 -18.82 -13.44
N VAL A 469 -29.57 -17.85 -14.35
CA VAL A 469 -28.84 -16.58 -14.32
C VAL A 469 -29.24 -15.77 -13.09
N TRP A 470 -30.53 -15.69 -12.77
CA TRP A 470 -31.01 -14.97 -11.59
C TRP A 470 -30.56 -15.62 -10.27
N ALA A 471 -30.63 -16.95 -10.19
CA ALA A 471 -30.09 -17.69 -9.04
C ALA A 471 -28.58 -17.45 -8.86
N THR A 472 -27.81 -17.45 -9.97
CA THR A 472 -26.37 -17.18 -9.94
C THR A 472 -26.08 -15.74 -9.50
N ARG A 473 -26.83 -14.75 -10.00
CA ARG A 473 -26.73 -13.34 -9.59
C ARG A 473 -26.89 -13.20 -8.07
N MET A 474 -27.94 -13.78 -7.50
CA MET A 474 -28.20 -13.70 -6.06
C MET A 474 -27.06 -14.33 -5.23
N GLN A 475 -26.54 -15.48 -5.67
CA GLN A 475 -25.41 -16.12 -5.00
C GLN A 475 -24.13 -15.27 -5.07
N VAL A 476 -23.83 -14.68 -6.24
CA VAL A 476 -22.65 -13.82 -6.40
C VAL A 476 -22.73 -12.58 -5.52
N ILE A 477 -23.88 -11.90 -5.46
CA ILE A 477 -24.07 -10.72 -4.61
C ILE A 477 -23.88 -11.10 -3.13
N ASN A 478 -24.59 -12.12 -2.66
CA ASN A 478 -24.54 -12.53 -1.26
C ASN A 478 -23.14 -13.00 -0.85
N LEU A 479 -22.48 -13.82 -1.67
CA LEU A 479 -21.12 -14.27 -1.41
C LEU A 479 -20.13 -13.11 -1.45
N SER A 480 -20.31 -12.12 -2.33
CA SER A 480 -19.43 -10.94 -2.38
C SER A 480 -19.51 -10.12 -1.09
N VAL A 481 -20.71 -9.93 -0.53
CA VAL A 481 -20.90 -9.24 0.76
C VAL A 481 -20.29 -10.04 1.92
N VAL A 482 -20.57 -11.34 1.98
CA VAL A 482 -20.04 -12.21 3.05
C VAL A 482 -18.51 -12.26 3.00
N THR A 483 -17.92 -12.44 1.82
CA THR A 483 -16.46 -12.52 1.64
C THR A 483 -15.79 -11.20 2.05
N ASP A 484 -16.41 -10.06 1.73
CA ASP A 484 -15.93 -8.75 2.14
C ASP A 484 -15.93 -8.54 3.65
N GLN A 485 -17.02 -8.93 4.32
CA GLN A 485 -17.11 -8.88 5.78
C GLN A 485 -16.06 -9.77 6.46
N ILE A 486 -15.78 -10.95 5.90
CA ILE A 486 -14.72 -11.84 6.40
C ILE A 486 -13.35 -11.19 6.22
N CYS A 487 -13.07 -10.57 5.07
CA CYS A 487 -11.83 -9.81 4.88
C CYS A 487 -11.69 -8.69 5.90
N LYS A 488 -12.76 -7.91 6.15
CA LYS A 488 -12.74 -6.84 7.16
C LYS A 488 -12.38 -7.37 8.54
N LYS A 489 -13.05 -8.43 9.01
CA LYS A 489 -12.76 -9.09 10.29
C LYS A 489 -11.33 -9.63 10.38
N MET A 490 -10.82 -10.16 9.26
CA MET A 490 -9.44 -10.64 9.20
C MET A 490 -8.44 -9.49 9.35
N TYR A 491 -8.70 -8.34 8.74
CA TYR A 491 -7.85 -7.16 8.91
C TYR A 491 -7.95 -6.57 10.33
N GLU A 492 -9.14 -6.51 10.91
CA GLU A 492 -9.32 -6.09 12.31
C GLU A 492 -8.52 -6.99 13.27
N CYS A 493 -8.52 -8.31 13.05
CA CYS A 493 -7.69 -9.26 13.80
C CYS A 493 -6.19 -9.01 13.60
N ILE A 494 -5.76 -8.75 12.36
CA ILE A 494 -4.35 -8.45 12.07
C ILE A 494 -3.90 -7.14 12.73
N GLU A 495 -4.67 -6.08 12.60
CA GLU A 495 -4.31 -4.75 13.10
C GLU A 495 -4.40 -4.69 14.63
N ASN A 496 -5.49 -5.18 15.23
CA ASN A 496 -5.75 -4.99 16.66
C ASN A 496 -5.17 -6.12 17.53
N ASP A 497 -5.30 -7.37 17.09
CA ASP A 497 -4.94 -8.53 17.93
C ASP A 497 -3.52 -9.03 17.65
N LEU A 498 -3.03 -8.92 16.41
CA LEU A 498 -1.71 -9.43 16.02
C LEU A 498 -0.63 -8.35 16.05
N LEU A 499 -0.79 -7.27 15.29
CA LEU A 499 0.23 -6.24 15.13
C LEU A 499 0.16 -5.14 16.20
N GLY A 500 -1.04 -4.77 16.65
CA GLY A 500 -1.27 -3.74 17.66
C GLY A 500 -0.57 -3.99 19.01
N PRO A 501 -0.54 -5.22 19.55
CA PRO A 501 0.10 -5.50 20.85
C PRO A 501 1.63 -5.62 20.80
N LEU A 502 2.26 -5.52 19.63
CA LEU A 502 3.71 -5.68 19.48
C LEU A 502 4.45 -4.50 20.13
N GLN A 503 5.53 -4.79 20.86
CA GLN A 503 6.25 -3.80 21.67
C GLN A 503 7.55 -3.31 21.04
N THR A 504 8.24 -4.14 20.24
CA THR A 504 9.60 -3.83 19.76
C THR A 504 9.66 -3.21 18.38
N VAL A 505 8.78 -3.60 17.45
CA VAL A 505 8.79 -3.13 16.07
C VAL A 505 7.37 -2.81 15.62
N THR A 506 7.16 -1.58 15.16
CA THR A 506 5.87 -1.16 14.59
C THR A 506 5.74 -1.68 13.17
N HIS A 507 4.85 -2.65 12.98
CA HIS A 507 4.49 -3.19 11.69
C HIS A 507 3.14 -2.62 11.24
N ASN A 508 3.16 -1.80 10.20
CA ASN A 508 1.94 -1.26 9.61
C ASN A 508 1.61 -1.99 8.31
N ILE A 509 0.31 -2.22 8.11
CA ILE A 509 -0.27 -2.73 6.87
C ILE A 509 -1.21 -1.68 6.29
N ALA A 510 -1.50 -1.76 5.00
CA ALA A 510 -2.49 -0.88 4.41
C ALA A 510 -3.89 -1.26 4.90
N PRO A 511 -4.72 -0.28 5.33
CA PRO A 511 -6.04 -0.57 5.87
C PRO A 511 -6.97 -1.18 4.83
N TYR A 512 -7.89 -2.03 5.28
CA TYR A 512 -8.86 -2.66 4.39
C TYR A 512 -9.88 -1.65 3.85
N LYS A 513 -10.01 -1.58 2.52
CA LYS A 513 -11.05 -0.77 1.85
C LYS A 513 -12.10 -1.66 1.23
N SER A 514 -13.28 -1.74 1.86
CA SER A 514 -14.48 -2.30 1.24
C SER A 514 -15.04 -1.28 0.26
N ASN A 515 -14.59 -1.27 -0.99
CA ASN A 515 -15.21 -0.41 -2.00
C ASN A 515 -16.71 -0.68 -2.04
N THR A 516 -17.49 0.27 -1.51
CA THR A 516 -18.91 0.39 -1.81
C THR A 516 -19.25 1.70 -2.50
N ASP A 517 -18.41 2.77 -2.48
CA ASP A 517 -18.74 3.99 -3.26
C ASP A 517 -17.57 4.89 -3.74
N ASP A 518 -16.29 4.53 -3.58
CA ASP A 518 -15.17 5.41 -3.99
C ASP A 518 -14.56 5.05 -5.36
N ARG A 519 -15.33 5.18 -6.44
CA ARG A 519 -14.76 5.49 -7.76
C ARG A 519 -15.35 6.79 -8.31
N PRO A 520 -14.95 7.97 -7.81
CA PRO A 520 -15.36 9.25 -8.39
C PRO A 520 -14.92 9.40 -9.87
N TRP A 521 -13.91 8.65 -10.29
CA TRP A 521 -13.19 8.89 -11.55
C TRP A 521 -13.70 8.11 -12.76
N LEU A 522 -14.70 7.22 -12.60
CA LEU A 522 -15.33 6.54 -13.75
C LEU A 522 -16.48 7.35 -14.38
N LEU A 523 -16.74 8.58 -13.92
CA LEU A 523 -17.78 9.46 -14.46
C LEU A 523 -17.27 10.58 -15.37
N LEU A 524 -16.02 10.53 -15.82
CA LEU A 524 -15.54 11.39 -16.90
C LEU A 524 -14.99 10.52 -18.03
N LYS A 525 -15.92 10.00 -18.84
CA LYS A 525 -15.67 9.68 -20.24
C LYS A 525 -16.32 10.75 -21.10
#